data_AF-K2F8T3-F1
#
_entry.id   AF-K2F8T3-F1
#
_cell.length_a   1.000
_cell.length_b   1.000
_cell.length_c   1.000
_cell.angle_alpha   90.00
_cell.angle_beta   90.00
_cell.angle_gamma   90.00
#
_symmetry.space_group_name_H-M   'P 1'
#
loop_
_entity.id
_entity.type
_entity.pdbx_description
1 polymer ?
#
loop_
_entity_poly.entity_id
_entity_poly.type
_entity_poly.pdbx_seq_one_letter_code
_entity_poly.pdbx_strand_id
1 'polypeptide(L)'
;MVTGYYEPLLRGSRQRSKGFEQPVRGVPDDLLTIDLAAVFPELKNKRVRGRLEGNKVLPYWSRAELELRGDKLPSKTLLYVDDAVELFFLQVQGSGRVKLRDGSMTRLNYGDQNGHPYQSIGRLLVERGELKLEEASMQGIQAWARANPARLDTLLNANPSYVFFRELPNSNDGPVGALGVPLTAQRSIAIDPRSVPLGVPVYLATTQPNSVQPMNRLVMAQDTGGAIKGAVRADFFWGFGKEAGEQA
;
A
#
# COMPACT_ATOMS: atom_id res chain seq x y z
N MET A 1 10.20 16.94 2.94
CA MET A 1 10.70 15.54 3.07
C MET A 1 10.29 14.76 1.83
N VAL A 2 11.22 14.01 1.24
CA VAL A 2 10.98 13.13 0.09
C VAL A 2 11.21 11.70 0.55
N THR A 3 10.32 10.78 0.20
CA THR A 3 10.50 9.32 0.36
C THR A 3 10.40 8.65 -1.01
N GLY A 4 10.59 7.34 -1.08
CA GLY A 4 10.39 6.56 -2.30
C GLY A 4 9.32 5.48 -2.16
N TYR A 5 8.72 5.12 -3.29
CA TYR A 5 7.82 3.97 -3.42
C TYR A 5 8.00 3.30 -4.79
N TYR A 6 7.53 2.07 -4.93
CA TYR A 6 7.76 1.25 -6.12
C TYR A 6 6.65 0.21 -6.33
N GLU A 7 6.61 -0.43 -7.50
CA GLU A 7 5.73 -1.55 -7.81
C GLU A 7 6.49 -2.87 -7.51
N PRO A 8 6.20 -3.59 -6.41
CA PRO A 8 6.85 -4.86 -6.08
C PRO A 8 6.43 -5.99 -7.03
N LEU A 9 7.32 -6.98 -7.14
CA LEU A 9 7.05 -8.26 -7.78
C LEU A 9 6.87 -9.34 -6.72
N LEU A 10 5.68 -9.94 -6.68
CA LEU A 10 5.36 -11.05 -5.79
C LEU A 10 5.18 -12.34 -6.60
N ARG A 11 5.18 -13.47 -5.91
CA ARG A 11 4.78 -14.76 -6.47
C ARG A 11 3.36 -15.09 -6.03
N GLY A 12 2.58 -15.72 -6.91
CA GLY A 12 1.21 -16.05 -6.57
C GLY A 12 0.62 -17.24 -7.29
N SER A 13 -0.59 -17.58 -6.88
CA SER A 13 -1.41 -18.67 -7.40
C SER A 13 -2.87 -18.23 -7.48
N ARG A 14 -3.59 -18.67 -8.52
CA ARG A 14 -5.04 -18.44 -8.65
C ARG A 14 -5.85 -19.20 -7.60
N GLN A 15 -5.31 -20.31 -7.10
CA GLN A 15 -5.95 -21.14 -6.09
C GLN A 15 -5.08 -21.23 -4.83
N ARG A 16 -5.73 -21.34 -3.67
CA ARG A 16 -5.06 -21.58 -2.40
C ARG A 16 -4.34 -22.92 -2.48
N SER A 17 -3.06 -22.94 -2.12
CA SER A 17 -2.27 -24.17 -2.10
C SER A 17 -1.16 -24.06 -1.07
N LYS A 18 -0.49 -25.18 -0.73
CA LYS A 18 0.66 -25.14 0.17
C LYS A 18 1.74 -24.21 -0.39
N GLY A 19 2.18 -23.24 0.43
CA GLY A 19 3.09 -22.17 0.04
C GLY A 19 2.43 -21.01 -0.71
N PHE A 20 1.10 -20.98 -0.87
CA PHE A 20 0.33 -19.84 -1.40
C PHE A 20 -0.98 -19.72 -0.62
N GLU A 21 -0.88 -19.31 0.64
CA GLU A 21 -2.00 -19.25 1.57
C GLU A 21 -2.54 -17.84 1.78
N GLN A 22 -1.79 -16.80 1.41
CA GLN A 22 -2.10 -15.41 1.77
C GLN A 22 -3.06 -14.78 0.76
N PRO A 23 -4.33 -14.53 1.11
CA PRO A 23 -5.32 -14.09 0.14
C PRO A 23 -5.16 -12.59 -0.18
N VAL A 24 -4.99 -12.26 -1.45
CA VAL A 24 -5.15 -10.90 -1.95
C VAL A 24 -6.64 -10.63 -2.14
N ARG A 25 -7.19 -9.76 -1.29
CA ARG A 25 -8.63 -9.45 -1.27
C ARG A 25 -8.95 -8.29 -2.23
N GLY A 26 -10.03 -8.48 -2.99
CA GLY A 26 -10.70 -7.43 -3.75
C GLY A 26 -11.47 -6.47 -2.85
N VAL A 27 -12.09 -5.44 -3.43
CA VAL A 27 -12.96 -4.54 -2.66
C VAL A 27 -14.21 -5.32 -2.21
N PRO A 28 -14.55 -5.32 -0.91
CA PRO A 28 -15.76 -5.96 -0.40
C PRO A 28 -17.03 -5.27 -0.89
N ASP A 29 -18.08 -6.06 -1.15
CA ASP A 29 -19.35 -5.55 -1.69
C ASP A 29 -20.12 -4.66 -0.68
N ASP A 30 -19.82 -4.80 0.63
CA ASP A 30 -20.45 -4.04 1.73
C ASP A 30 -19.57 -2.87 2.24
N LEU A 31 -18.44 -2.59 1.59
CA LEU A 31 -17.58 -1.45 1.95
C LEU A 31 -18.21 -0.14 1.48
N LEU A 32 -18.68 0.67 2.42
CA LEU A 32 -19.27 1.98 2.14
C LEU A 32 -18.24 3.09 2.20
N THR A 33 -18.26 3.98 1.21
CA THR A 33 -17.65 5.31 1.31
C THR A 33 -18.61 6.25 2.03
N ILE A 34 -18.15 6.84 3.14
CA ILE A 34 -18.97 7.75 3.96
C ILE A 34 -18.60 9.19 3.61
N ASP A 35 -19.38 9.82 2.74
CA ASP A 35 -19.25 11.24 2.42
C ASP A 35 -20.29 12.05 3.18
N LEU A 36 -19.89 12.54 4.35
CA LEU A 36 -20.72 13.38 5.22
C LEU A 36 -20.07 14.74 5.47
N ALA A 37 -19.14 15.18 4.60
CA ALA A 37 -18.41 16.43 4.78
C ALA A 37 -19.33 17.67 4.75
N ALA A 38 -20.50 17.57 4.11
CA ALA A 38 -21.50 18.64 4.10
C ALA A 38 -22.14 18.88 5.48
N VAL A 39 -22.18 17.86 6.35
CA VAL A 39 -22.76 17.93 7.70
C VAL A 39 -21.67 17.98 8.77
N PHE A 40 -20.58 17.25 8.57
CA PHE A 40 -19.41 17.16 9.46
C PHE A 40 -18.15 17.62 8.71
N PRO A 41 -17.88 18.94 8.66
CA PRO A 41 -16.75 19.51 7.90
C PRO A 41 -15.38 18.92 8.27
N GLU A 42 -15.20 18.43 9.49
CA GLU A 42 -13.98 17.74 9.96
C GLU A 42 -13.67 16.44 9.21
N LEU A 43 -14.64 15.89 8.47
CA LEU A 43 -14.47 14.70 7.66
C LEU A 43 -13.97 14.98 6.24
N LYS A 44 -13.96 16.25 5.78
CA LYS A 44 -13.66 16.64 4.38
C LYS A 44 -12.37 16.07 3.81
N ASN A 45 -11.37 15.81 4.66
CA ASN A 45 -10.06 15.29 4.26
C ASN A 45 -9.77 13.88 4.77
N LYS A 46 -10.79 13.19 5.31
CA LYS A 46 -10.68 11.85 5.87
C LYS A 46 -11.29 10.85 4.89
N ARG A 47 -10.62 9.71 4.70
CA ARG A 47 -11.17 8.57 3.94
C ARG A 47 -12.01 7.72 4.88
N VAL A 48 -13.19 8.20 5.25
CA VAL A 48 -14.08 7.48 6.15
C VAL A 48 -14.73 6.33 5.40
N ARG A 49 -14.72 5.15 6.04
CA ARG A 49 -15.23 3.90 5.49
C ARG A 49 -16.08 3.20 6.53
N GLY A 50 -17.17 2.61 6.09
CA GLY A 50 -18.13 1.97 6.98
C GLY A 50 -18.75 0.72 6.38
N ARG A 51 -19.57 0.06 7.20
CA ARG A 51 -20.43 -1.06 6.85
C ARG A 51 -21.80 -0.88 7.50
N LEU A 52 -22.83 -1.49 6.94
CA LEU A 52 -24.16 -1.49 7.55
C LEU A 52 -24.32 -2.62 8.56
N GLU A 53 -24.94 -2.31 9.69
CA GLU A 53 -25.44 -3.28 10.65
C GLU A 53 -26.85 -2.86 11.09
N GLY A 54 -27.87 -3.54 10.55
CA GLY A 54 -29.26 -3.12 10.69
C GLY A 54 -29.47 -1.72 10.09
N ASN A 55 -29.80 -0.75 10.94
CA ASN A 55 -29.99 0.66 10.57
C ASN A 55 -28.81 1.57 10.97
N LYS A 56 -27.66 0.99 11.35
CA LYS A 56 -26.46 1.74 11.77
C LYS A 56 -25.35 1.59 10.74
N VAL A 57 -24.57 2.67 10.58
CA VAL A 57 -23.27 2.61 9.91
C VAL A 57 -22.19 2.49 10.98
N LEU A 58 -21.41 1.43 10.92
CA LEU A 58 -20.24 1.22 11.76
C LEU A 58 -18.96 1.40 10.95
N PRO A 59 -17.80 1.72 11.57
CA PRO A 59 -16.51 1.74 10.86
C PRO A 59 -16.27 0.43 10.12
N TYR A 60 -15.54 0.43 9.00
CA TYR A 60 -15.17 -0.86 8.40
C TYR A 60 -14.20 -1.63 9.29
N TRP A 61 -14.06 -2.95 9.08
CA TRP A 61 -13.19 -3.78 9.91
C TRP A 61 -11.71 -3.39 9.78
N SER A 62 -11.01 -3.41 10.92
CA SER A 62 -9.55 -3.32 11.00
C SER A 62 -8.89 -4.56 10.38
N ARG A 63 -7.58 -4.50 10.11
CA ARG A 63 -6.80 -5.64 9.61
C ARG A 63 -7.01 -6.93 10.43
N ALA A 64 -6.93 -6.84 11.75
CA ALA A 64 -7.10 -7.99 12.64
C ALA A 64 -8.51 -8.59 12.54
N GLU A 65 -9.54 -7.74 12.48
CA GLU A 65 -10.93 -8.19 12.34
C GLU A 65 -11.21 -8.80 10.96
N LEU A 66 -10.57 -8.29 9.90
CA LEU A 66 -10.64 -8.86 8.56
C LEU A 66 -10.00 -10.25 8.52
N GLU A 67 -8.85 -10.42 9.16
CA GLU A 67 -8.16 -11.71 9.26
C GLU A 67 -9.01 -12.75 10.00
N LEU A 68 -9.57 -12.40 11.16
CA LEU A 68 -10.46 -13.26 11.94
C LEU A 68 -11.71 -13.70 11.17
N ARG A 69 -12.21 -12.86 10.26
CA ARG A 69 -13.36 -13.20 9.41
C ARG A 69 -12.99 -14.17 8.29
N GLY A 70 -11.78 -14.08 7.77
CA GLY A 70 -11.30 -14.93 6.68
C GLY A 70 -12.27 -14.96 5.51
N ASP A 71 -12.77 -16.15 5.17
CA ASP A 71 -13.64 -16.37 4.01
C ASP A 71 -15.09 -15.97 4.22
N LYS A 72 -15.46 -15.52 5.43
CA LYS A 72 -16.80 -14.93 5.70
C LYS A 72 -16.91 -13.48 5.23
N LEU A 73 -15.81 -12.88 4.77
CA LEU A 73 -15.85 -11.54 4.19
C LEU A 73 -16.61 -11.57 2.85
N PRO A 74 -17.52 -10.62 2.59
CA PRO A 74 -18.17 -10.48 1.30
C PRO A 74 -17.22 -9.82 0.27
N SER A 75 -16.04 -10.42 0.13
CA SER A 75 -14.95 -9.93 -0.72
C SER A 75 -14.46 -11.07 -1.58
N LYS A 76 -14.26 -10.79 -2.87
CA LYS A 76 -13.59 -11.72 -3.77
C LYS A 76 -12.12 -11.88 -3.36
N THR A 77 -11.60 -13.11 -3.39
CA THR A 77 -10.16 -13.35 -3.39
C THR A 77 -9.68 -13.33 -4.83
N LEU A 78 -8.77 -12.41 -5.15
CA LEU A 78 -8.25 -12.24 -6.52
C LEU A 78 -7.22 -13.33 -6.86
N LEU A 79 -6.33 -13.59 -5.91
CA LEU A 79 -5.27 -14.59 -5.96
C LEU A 79 -4.69 -14.82 -4.56
N TYR A 80 -3.76 -15.75 -4.43
CA TYR A 80 -3.00 -16.03 -3.22
C TYR A 80 -1.51 -15.79 -3.45
N VAL A 81 -0.82 -15.19 -2.48
CA VAL A 81 0.65 -15.00 -2.50
C VAL A 81 1.32 -15.88 -1.45
N ASP A 82 2.63 -16.07 -1.58
CA ASP A 82 3.43 -17.00 -0.77
C ASP A 82 3.96 -16.41 0.55
N ASP A 83 3.98 -15.08 0.68
CA ASP A 83 4.54 -14.40 1.85
C ASP A 83 3.62 -13.29 2.40
N ALA A 84 3.36 -13.35 3.71
CA ALA A 84 2.45 -12.40 4.38
C ALA A 84 3.08 -11.01 4.56
N VAL A 85 4.41 -10.94 4.71
CA VAL A 85 5.14 -9.67 4.79
C VAL A 85 5.15 -9.01 3.41
N GLU A 86 5.40 -9.75 2.33
CA GLU A 86 5.31 -9.21 0.97
C GLU A 86 3.90 -8.71 0.65
N LEU A 87 2.85 -9.45 1.06
CA LEU A 87 1.47 -8.99 0.95
C LEU A 87 1.23 -7.68 1.73
N PHE A 88 1.76 -7.58 2.95
CA PHE A 88 1.67 -6.36 3.73
C PHE A 88 2.34 -5.18 3.01
N PHE A 89 3.53 -5.38 2.46
CA PHE A 89 4.22 -4.33 1.73
C PHE A 89 3.54 -3.98 0.41
N LEU A 90 2.97 -4.95 -0.31
CA LEU A 90 2.10 -4.68 -1.45
C LEU A 90 0.96 -3.72 -1.08
N GLN A 91 0.37 -3.87 0.12
CA GLN A 91 -0.65 -2.94 0.64
C GLN A 91 -0.11 -1.57 0.99
N VAL A 92 1.13 -1.48 1.50
CA VAL A 92 1.79 -0.19 1.75
C VAL A 92 2.11 0.54 0.45
N GLN A 93 2.60 -0.17 -0.57
CA GLN A 93 2.92 0.38 -1.90
C GLN A 93 1.66 0.70 -2.70
N GLY A 94 0.55 0.02 -2.44
CA GLY A 94 -0.76 0.25 -3.08
C GLY A 94 -0.90 -0.35 -4.48
N SER A 95 0.17 -0.86 -5.06
CA SER A 95 0.16 -1.56 -6.35
C SER A 95 1.30 -2.57 -6.42
N GLY A 96 1.23 -3.53 -7.34
CA GLY A 96 2.28 -4.53 -7.54
C GLY A 96 1.99 -5.44 -8.72
N ARG A 97 2.96 -6.29 -9.07
CA ARG A 97 2.78 -7.36 -10.04
C ARG A 97 2.96 -8.71 -9.36
N VAL A 98 2.19 -9.68 -9.83
CA VAL A 98 2.22 -11.05 -9.32
C VAL A 98 2.58 -11.98 -10.46
N LYS A 99 3.69 -12.71 -10.31
CA LYS A 99 4.06 -13.81 -11.18
C LYS A 99 3.34 -15.07 -10.73
N LEU A 100 2.41 -15.53 -11.55
CA LEU A 100 1.63 -16.73 -11.28
C LEU A 100 2.45 -18.00 -11.54
N ARG A 101 2.01 -19.12 -10.97
CA ARG A 101 2.68 -20.43 -11.10
C ARG A 101 2.81 -20.92 -12.54
N ASP A 102 1.91 -20.50 -13.44
CA ASP A 102 1.96 -20.80 -14.87
C ASP A 102 2.92 -19.89 -15.66
N GLY A 103 3.60 -18.96 -14.97
CA GLY A 103 4.53 -18.00 -15.55
C GLY A 103 3.88 -16.71 -16.05
N SER A 104 2.53 -16.65 -16.07
CA SER A 104 1.82 -15.43 -16.45
C SER A 104 1.96 -14.33 -15.39
N MET A 105 1.78 -13.09 -15.82
CA MET A 105 1.85 -11.92 -14.96
C MET A 105 0.46 -11.31 -14.79
N THR A 106 0.12 -10.96 -13.56
CA THR A 106 -1.07 -10.20 -13.20
C THR A 106 -0.67 -8.92 -12.50
N ARG A 107 -1.39 -7.83 -12.77
CA ARG A 107 -1.15 -6.54 -12.14
C ARG A 107 -2.24 -6.29 -11.11
N LEU A 108 -1.82 -5.83 -9.93
CA LEU A 108 -2.70 -5.44 -8.84
C LEU A 108 -2.56 -3.94 -8.64
N ASN A 109 -3.69 -3.24 -8.70
CA ASN A 109 -3.76 -1.82 -8.41
C ASN A 109 -4.67 -1.58 -7.21
N TYR A 110 -4.44 -0.47 -6.51
CA TYR A 110 -5.32 0.00 -5.46
C TYR A 110 -6.79 -0.02 -5.93
N GLY A 111 -7.62 -0.69 -5.14
CA GLY A 111 -9.08 -0.73 -5.29
C GLY A 111 -9.73 0.23 -4.29
N ASP A 112 -9.56 -0.03 -3.00
CA ASP A 112 -9.98 0.85 -1.90
C ASP A 112 -9.23 0.48 -0.61
N GLN A 113 -9.56 1.09 0.52
CA GLN A 113 -9.02 0.77 1.85
C GLN A 113 -10.13 0.73 2.91
N ASN A 114 -9.84 0.15 4.06
CA ASN A 114 -10.80 0.05 5.18
C ASN A 114 -10.98 1.35 6.01
N GLY A 115 -10.27 2.44 5.67
CA GLY A 115 -10.41 3.75 6.32
C GLY A 115 -9.70 3.92 7.67
N HIS A 116 -9.06 2.87 8.19
CA HIS A 116 -8.24 2.96 9.40
C HIS A 116 -6.91 3.68 9.14
N PRO A 117 -6.34 4.38 10.15
CA PRO A 117 -5.04 5.04 10.00
C PRO A 117 -3.92 4.02 9.86
N TYR A 118 -2.92 4.36 9.04
CA TYR A 118 -1.70 3.56 8.93
C TYR A 118 -0.86 3.68 10.20
N GLN A 119 -0.33 2.55 10.69
CA GLN A 119 0.69 2.50 11.73
C GLN A 119 1.93 1.76 11.22
N SER A 120 3.12 2.29 11.51
CA SER A 120 4.38 1.73 11.03
C SER A 120 4.83 0.56 11.90
N ILE A 121 4.82 -0.66 11.35
CA ILE A 121 5.32 -1.86 12.03
C ILE A 121 6.83 -1.84 12.22
N GLY A 122 7.58 -1.23 11.29
CA GLY A 122 9.04 -1.08 11.43
C GLY A 122 9.40 -0.17 12.61
N ARG A 123 8.70 0.97 12.75
CA ARG A 123 8.87 1.87 13.90
C ARG A 123 8.51 1.16 15.21
N LEU A 124 7.43 0.36 15.22
CA LEU A 124 7.03 -0.40 16.39
C LEU A 124 8.10 -1.42 16.83
N LEU A 125 8.76 -2.10 15.88
CA LEU A 125 9.87 -3.00 16.19
C LEU A 125 11.07 -2.26 16.79
N VAL A 126 11.39 -1.07 16.27
CA VAL A 126 12.45 -0.21 16.81
C VAL A 126 12.13 0.26 18.22
N GLU A 127 10.90 0.71 18.46
CA GLU A 127 10.43 1.13 19.80
C GLU A 127 10.47 -0.01 20.82
N ARG A 128 10.31 -1.26 20.37
CA ARG A 128 10.44 -2.46 21.20
C ARG A 128 11.89 -2.94 21.38
N GLY A 129 12.86 -2.33 20.69
CA GLY A 129 14.26 -2.76 20.69
C GLY A 129 14.51 -4.07 19.94
N GLU A 130 13.59 -4.47 19.06
CA GLU A 130 13.66 -5.74 18.32
C GLU A 130 14.34 -5.60 16.94
N LEU A 131 14.44 -4.37 16.44
CA LEU A 131 15.23 -3.98 15.28
C LEU A 131 15.90 -2.64 15.54
N LYS A 132 17.04 -2.39 14.91
CA LYS A 132 17.60 -1.04 14.81
C LYS A 132 16.89 -0.24 13.73
N LEU A 133 17.04 1.09 13.76
CA LEU A 133 16.38 1.97 12.80
C LEU A 133 16.81 1.66 11.35
N GLU A 134 18.09 1.37 11.15
CA GLU A 134 18.68 0.97 9.87
C GLU A 134 18.20 -0.41 9.38
N GLU A 135 17.66 -1.25 10.28
CA GLU A 135 17.13 -2.58 9.98
C GLU A 135 15.61 -2.56 9.76
N ALA A 136 14.93 -1.41 9.97
CA ALA A 136 13.48 -1.27 9.81
C ALA A 136 13.01 -1.23 8.35
N SER A 137 13.62 -2.05 7.49
CA SER A 137 13.29 -2.27 6.08
C SER A 137 12.41 -3.51 5.88
N MET A 138 11.91 -3.72 4.66
CA MET A 138 11.18 -4.95 4.31
C MET A 138 12.02 -6.20 4.62
N GLN A 139 13.30 -6.19 4.25
CA GLN A 139 14.20 -7.32 4.40
C GLN A 139 14.47 -7.61 5.89
N GLY A 140 14.66 -6.56 6.70
CA GLY A 140 14.83 -6.71 8.15
C GLY A 140 13.55 -7.23 8.82
N ILE A 141 12.38 -6.75 8.40
CA ILE A 141 11.08 -7.25 8.90
C ILE A 141 10.86 -8.71 8.47
N GLN A 142 11.22 -9.10 7.24
CA GLN A 142 11.17 -10.50 6.80
C GLN A 142 12.12 -11.39 7.62
N ALA A 143 13.34 -10.91 7.91
CA ALA A 143 14.28 -11.63 8.77
C ALA A 143 13.72 -11.79 10.19
N TRP A 144 13.16 -10.73 10.75
CA TRP A 144 12.49 -10.76 12.05
C TRP A 144 11.31 -11.72 12.06
N ALA A 145 10.47 -11.73 11.01
CA ALA A 145 9.31 -12.59 10.88
C ALA A 145 9.70 -14.08 10.83
N ARG A 146 10.78 -14.41 10.11
CA ARG A 146 11.33 -15.78 10.07
C ARG A 146 11.84 -16.25 11.42
N ALA A 147 12.41 -15.35 12.23
CA ALA A 147 12.85 -15.64 13.59
C ALA A 147 11.69 -15.69 14.60
N ASN A 148 10.56 -15.03 14.31
CA ASN A 148 9.43 -14.85 15.23
C ASN A 148 8.07 -15.23 14.59
N PRO A 149 7.91 -16.43 14.00
CA PRO A 149 6.71 -16.77 13.21
C PRO A 149 5.42 -16.68 14.03
N ALA A 150 5.44 -17.08 15.31
CA ALA A 150 4.27 -17.02 16.20
C ALA A 150 3.81 -15.59 16.55
N ARG A 151 4.63 -14.58 16.25
CA ARG A 151 4.35 -13.17 16.56
C ARG A 151 4.05 -12.34 15.31
N LEU A 152 4.12 -12.95 14.13
CA LEU A 152 3.96 -12.25 12.86
C LEU A 152 2.59 -11.60 12.75
N ASP A 153 1.51 -12.35 12.98
CA ASP A 153 0.15 -11.84 12.84
C ASP A 153 -0.09 -10.67 13.80
N THR A 154 0.34 -10.79 15.05
CA THR A 154 0.29 -9.71 16.05
C THR A 154 1.05 -8.46 15.59
N LEU A 155 2.22 -8.62 14.96
CA LEU A 155 2.98 -7.50 14.42
C LEU A 155 2.23 -6.83 13.26
N LEU A 156 1.80 -7.60 12.26
CA LEU A 156 1.09 -7.06 11.08
C LEU A 156 -0.21 -6.37 11.50
N ASN A 157 -0.93 -6.96 12.46
CA ASN A 157 -2.19 -6.45 13.02
C ASN A 157 -2.03 -5.17 13.86
N ALA A 158 -0.81 -4.79 14.25
CA ALA A 158 -0.57 -3.49 14.84
C ALA A 158 -0.85 -2.33 13.86
N ASN A 159 -0.83 -2.60 12.55
CA ASN A 159 -1.33 -1.67 11.54
C ASN A 159 -2.80 -1.98 11.18
N PRO A 160 -3.78 -1.22 11.70
CA PRO A 160 -5.19 -1.50 11.44
C PRO A 160 -5.61 -1.19 10.01
N SER A 161 -4.83 -0.40 9.26
CA SER A 161 -5.09 -0.10 7.85
C SER A 161 -4.96 -1.34 6.97
N TYR A 162 -5.91 -1.52 6.06
CA TYR A 162 -5.94 -2.61 5.09
C TYR A 162 -6.30 -2.05 3.70
N VAL A 163 -5.54 -2.46 2.69
CA VAL A 163 -5.76 -2.09 1.28
C VAL A 163 -6.34 -3.28 0.53
N PHE A 164 -7.41 -3.01 -0.21
CA PHE A 164 -8.06 -3.92 -1.14
C PHE A 164 -7.64 -3.59 -2.56
N PHE A 165 -7.60 -4.60 -3.41
CA PHE A 165 -7.06 -4.45 -4.77
C PHE A 165 -8.11 -4.67 -5.86
N ARG A 166 -7.73 -4.34 -7.07
CA ARG A 166 -8.37 -4.78 -8.30
C ARG A 166 -7.30 -5.25 -9.28
N GLU A 167 -7.66 -6.23 -10.09
CA GLU A 167 -6.78 -6.69 -11.16
C GLU A 167 -6.80 -5.70 -12.33
N LEU A 168 -5.64 -5.48 -12.92
CA LEU A 168 -5.50 -4.81 -14.20
C LEU A 168 -4.96 -5.80 -15.23
N PRO A 169 -5.32 -5.64 -16.52
CA PRO A 169 -4.66 -6.37 -17.60
C PRO A 169 -3.15 -6.18 -17.54
N ASN A 170 -2.41 -7.22 -17.93
CA ASN A 170 -0.96 -7.11 -18.00
C ASN A 170 -0.57 -6.08 -19.07
N SER A 171 0.32 -5.15 -18.72
CA SER A 171 0.91 -4.18 -19.66
C SER A 171 2.33 -3.80 -19.24
N ASN A 172 3.04 -3.13 -20.13
CA ASN A 172 4.38 -2.59 -19.87
C ASN A 172 4.35 -1.24 -19.14
N ASP A 173 3.16 -0.68 -18.88
CA ASP A 173 3.01 0.61 -18.20
C ASP A 173 3.22 0.47 -16.69
N GLY A 174 3.49 1.57 -16.01
CA GLY A 174 3.48 1.63 -14.55
C GLY A 174 2.05 1.53 -13.97
N PRO A 175 1.91 1.40 -12.64
CA PRO A 175 0.61 1.32 -11.97
C PRO A 175 -0.23 2.55 -12.23
N VAL A 176 -1.55 2.43 -12.11
CA VAL A 176 -2.47 3.55 -12.33
C VAL A 176 -2.58 4.34 -11.02
N GLY A 177 -2.02 5.55 -11.01
CA GLY A 177 -2.04 6.43 -9.85
C GLY A 177 -3.41 7.07 -9.60
N ALA A 178 -3.51 7.86 -8.53
CA ALA A 178 -4.74 8.55 -8.15
C ALA A 178 -5.31 9.50 -9.23
N LEU A 179 -4.49 9.99 -10.16
CA LEU A 179 -4.96 10.79 -11.31
C LEU A 179 -5.67 9.94 -12.39
N GLY A 180 -5.63 8.62 -12.30
CA GLY A 180 -6.24 7.71 -13.28
C GLY A 180 -5.38 7.43 -14.50
N VAL A 181 -4.10 7.82 -14.49
CA VAL A 181 -3.13 7.57 -15.56
C VAL A 181 -1.98 6.68 -15.07
N PRO A 182 -1.32 5.93 -15.97
CA PRO A 182 -0.14 5.14 -15.60
C PRO A 182 1.01 6.02 -15.10
N LEU A 183 1.66 5.58 -14.02
CA LEU A 183 2.83 6.23 -13.46
C LEU A 183 4.07 5.91 -14.28
N THR A 184 4.95 6.91 -14.40
CA THR A 184 6.21 6.81 -15.13
C THR A 184 7.36 6.74 -14.12
N ALA A 185 8.16 5.68 -14.21
CA ALA A 185 9.31 5.48 -13.35
C ALA A 185 10.22 6.72 -13.32
N GLN A 186 10.55 7.15 -12.11
CA GLN A 186 11.40 8.30 -11.81
C GLN A 186 10.92 9.65 -12.37
N ARG A 187 9.64 9.73 -12.77
CA ARG A 187 8.97 10.92 -13.32
C ARG A 187 7.62 11.20 -12.68
N SER A 188 7.11 10.29 -11.86
CA SER A 188 5.87 10.48 -11.11
C SER A 188 6.13 10.60 -9.62
N ILE A 189 5.31 11.40 -8.95
CA ILE A 189 5.32 11.53 -7.49
C ILE A 189 3.90 11.41 -6.92
N ALA A 190 3.81 10.87 -5.70
CA ALA A 190 2.64 11.01 -4.85
C ALA A 190 2.74 12.28 -4.01
N ILE A 191 1.63 13.02 -3.90
CA ILE A 191 1.56 14.30 -3.17
C ILE A 191 0.35 14.36 -2.24
N ASP A 192 0.26 15.44 -1.47
CA ASP A 192 -0.96 15.82 -0.75
C ASP A 192 -1.84 16.72 -1.64
N PRO A 193 -2.98 16.23 -2.17
CA PRO A 193 -3.82 16.98 -3.11
C PRO A 193 -4.46 18.23 -2.50
N ARG A 194 -4.41 18.38 -1.17
CA ARG A 194 -4.87 19.58 -0.46
C ARG A 194 -3.91 20.75 -0.63
N SER A 195 -2.65 20.46 -0.98
CA SER A 195 -1.58 21.45 -1.14
C SER A 195 -1.11 21.57 -2.59
N VAL A 196 -1.05 20.46 -3.32
CA VAL A 196 -0.59 20.42 -4.72
C VAL A 196 -1.66 19.73 -5.57
N PRO A 197 -2.27 20.39 -6.56
CA PRO A 197 -3.25 19.75 -7.42
C PRO A 197 -2.64 18.57 -8.21
N LEU A 198 -3.42 17.52 -8.44
CA LEU A 198 -3.00 16.43 -9.32
C LEU A 198 -2.88 16.93 -10.77
N GLY A 199 -1.93 16.36 -11.51
CA GLY A 199 -1.64 16.66 -12.91
C GLY A 199 -0.59 17.75 -13.13
N VAL A 200 -0.20 18.51 -12.10
CA VAL A 200 0.75 19.61 -12.26
C VAL A 200 2.20 19.10 -12.36
N PRO A 201 3.06 19.72 -13.19
CA PRO A 201 4.50 19.53 -13.12
C PRO A 201 5.07 20.08 -11.81
N VAL A 202 6.01 19.36 -11.20
CA VAL A 202 6.71 19.75 -9.98
C VAL A 202 8.21 19.64 -10.24
N TYR A 203 8.97 20.69 -9.90
CA TYR A 203 10.43 20.62 -9.89
C TYR A 203 10.88 20.05 -8.54
N LEU A 204 11.42 18.84 -8.56
CA LEU A 204 11.94 18.16 -7.38
C LEU A 204 13.44 18.42 -7.27
N ALA A 205 13.86 19.08 -6.18
CA ALA A 205 15.25 19.26 -5.80
C ALA A 205 15.52 18.55 -4.47
N THR A 206 16.27 17.45 -4.53
CA THR A 206 16.58 16.58 -3.38
C THR A 206 17.94 15.91 -3.59
N THR A 207 18.31 14.93 -2.78
CA THR A 207 19.44 14.03 -3.03
C THR A 207 18.98 12.63 -3.39
N GLN A 208 19.89 11.83 -3.96
CA GLN A 208 19.70 10.39 -4.11
C GLN A 208 19.54 9.72 -2.73
N PRO A 209 18.81 8.59 -2.63
CA PRO A 209 18.64 7.85 -1.38
C PRO A 209 19.99 7.55 -0.71
N ASN A 210 20.07 7.79 0.60
CA ASN A 210 21.28 7.52 1.42
C ASN A 210 22.58 8.13 0.86
N SER A 211 22.48 9.22 0.09
CA SER A 211 23.60 9.88 -0.58
C SER A 211 23.45 11.40 -0.54
N VAL A 212 24.59 12.09 -0.69
CA VAL A 212 24.64 13.56 -0.84
C VAL A 212 24.57 14.00 -2.30
N GLN A 213 24.56 13.06 -3.25
CA GLN A 213 24.49 13.37 -4.67
C GLN A 213 23.15 14.04 -5.01
N PRO A 214 23.14 15.24 -5.62
CA PRO A 214 21.90 15.91 -5.98
C PRO A 214 21.07 15.13 -6.99
N MET A 215 19.76 15.10 -6.76
CA MET A 215 18.73 14.63 -7.69
C MET A 215 17.76 15.78 -7.95
N ASN A 216 17.92 16.42 -9.11
CA ASN A 216 17.12 17.55 -9.55
C ASN A 216 16.36 17.17 -10.83
N ARG A 217 15.03 17.11 -10.77
CA ARG A 217 14.20 16.62 -11.88
C ARG A 217 12.84 17.28 -11.95
N LEU A 218 12.37 17.52 -13.17
CA LEU A 218 10.95 17.75 -13.43
C LEU A 218 10.20 16.42 -13.36
N VAL A 219 9.16 16.38 -12.54
CA VAL A 219 8.28 15.23 -12.28
C VAL A 219 6.81 15.66 -12.35
N MET A 220 5.89 14.71 -12.35
CA MET A 220 4.45 14.93 -12.44
C MET A 220 3.75 14.47 -11.16
N ALA A 221 2.89 15.32 -10.59
CA ALA A 221 2.02 14.97 -9.47
C ALA A 221 0.85 14.10 -9.95
N GLN A 222 1.02 12.77 -9.98
CA GLN A 222 0.04 11.85 -10.58
C GLN A 222 -0.59 10.90 -9.57
N ASP A 223 -0.16 10.94 -8.31
CA ASP A 223 -0.59 9.99 -7.30
C ASP A 223 -0.78 10.64 -5.92
N THR A 224 -1.35 9.87 -4.98
CA THR A 224 -1.53 10.28 -3.58
C THR A 224 -1.29 9.11 -2.64
N GLY A 225 -0.87 9.40 -1.41
CA GLY A 225 -0.71 8.36 -0.37
C GLY A 225 -1.33 8.78 0.95
N GLY A 226 -1.82 7.80 1.72
CA GLY A 226 -2.42 8.04 3.04
C GLY A 226 -1.45 8.74 4.02
N ALA A 227 -0.16 8.42 3.94
CA ALA A 227 0.90 9.00 4.76
C ALA A 227 1.54 10.28 4.14
N ILE A 228 1.15 10.65 2.92
CA ILE A 228 1.71 11.80 2.19
C ILE A 228 0.87 13.03 2.51
N LYS A 229 1.37 13.85 3.44
CA LYS A 229 0.65 15.00 4.00
C LYS A 229 1.57 16.22 4.08
N GLY A 230 1.03 17.39 3.72
CA GLY A 230 1.72 18.69 3.78
C GLY A 230 2.21 19.18 2.43
N ALA A 231 2.55 20.47 2.37
CA ALA A 231 2.89 21.17 1.13
C ALA A 231 4.25 20.76 0.54
N VAL A 232 5.25 20.52 1.37
CA VAL A 232 6.62 20.15 0.95
C VAL A 232 6.88 18.67 1.30
N ARG A 233 5.99 17.80 0.82
CA ARG A 233 6.04 16.35 0.98
C ARG A 233 5.74 15.68 -0.37
N ALA A 234 6.64 14.80 -0.79
CA ALA A 234 6.46 13.99 -2.00
C ALA A 234 6.95 12.56 -1.78
N ASP A 235 6.30 11.59 -2.38
CA ASP A 235 6.79 10.22 -2.50
C ASP A 235 7.20 9.97 -3.95
N PHE A 236 8.44 9.55 -4.18
CA PHE A 236 9.00 9.42 -5.51
C PHE A 236 8.84 8.01 -6.05
N PHE A 237 8.21 7.87 -7.22
CA PHE A 237 7.98 6.57 -7.81
C PHE A 237 9.23 6.07 -8.54
N TRP A 238 9.90 5.05 -8.00
CA TRP A 238 11.14 4.51 -8.57
C TRP A 238 10.95 3.61 -9.77
N GLY A 239 9.75 3.03 -9.93
CA GLY A 239 9.43 2.09 -11.00
C GLY A 239 9.04 0.72 -10.47
N PHE A 240 9.32 -0.31 -11.26
CA PHE A 240 8.96 -1.69 -10.97
C PHE A 240 10.20 -2.54 -10.69
N GLY A 241 10.07 -3.50 -9.78
CA GLY A 241 11.07 -4.54 -9.56
C GLY A 241 12.04 -4.28 -8.40
N LYS A 242 13.05 -5.14 -8.31
CA LYS A 242 13.95 -5.20 -7.15
C LYS A 242 14.82 -3.95 -7.04
N GLU A 243 15.40 -3.50 -8.15
CA GLU A 243 16.26 -2.33 -8.21
C GLU A 243 15.50 -1.06 -7.81
N ALA A 244 14.23 -0.94 -8.21
CA ALA A 244 13.36 0.15 -7.78
C ALA A 244 13.08 0.09 -6.27
N GLY A 245 12.87 -1.11 -5.72
CA GLY A 245 12.67 -1.32 -4.29
C GLY A 245 13.90 -1.08 -3.43
N GLU A 246 15.11 -1.25 -3.96
CA GLU A 246 16.36 -0.91 -3.25
C GLU A 246 16.60 0.60 -3.16
N GLN A 247 16.01 1.39 -4.08
CA GLN A 247 16.07 2.85 -4.07
C GLN A 247 14.94 3.50 -3.26
N ALA A 248 13.80 2.81 -3.14
CA ALA A 248 12.59 3.30 -2.48
C ALA A 248 12.72 3.37 -0.96
#